data_AF-A0A6M3JJM6-F1
#
_entry.id   AF-A0A6M3JJM6-F1
#
_cell.length_a   1.000
_cell.length_b   1.000
_cell.length_c   1.000
_cell.angle_alpha   90.00
_cell.angle_beta   90.00
_cell.angle_gamma   90.00
#
_symmetry.space_group_name_H-M   'P 1'
#
loop_
_entity.id
_entity.type
_entity.pdbx_description
1 polymer ?
#
loop_
_entity_poly.entity_id
_entity_poly.type
_entity_poly.pdbx_seq_one_letter_code
_entity_poly.pdbx_strand_id
1 'polypeptide(L)'
;MYSQAEYNRKWRAGNPEKAAEYAKRNRTKRKDAIVEYNREWRARNPDKVAEQAKRNRTKNKDRIVEYNKKWREEHPEAVKEWQRSYHERKRLRVNGKTISVNKRPKTIGCEMCGEIVNRLEYHHWDDEHPCLGLWLCWNCHRIAEGVDKNLHFIYLREKESMVLETLI
;
A
#
# COMPACT_ATOMS: atom_id res chain seq x y z
N MET A 1 -9.55 14.23 61.72
CA MET A 1 -10.15 14.63 60.42
C MET A 1 -9.46 13.83 59.33
N TYR A 2 -10.21 13.12 58.47
CA TYR A 2 -9.61 12.46 57.31
C TYR A 2 -9.07 13.50 56.34
N SER A 3 -7.95 13.19 55.69
CA SER A 3 -7.47 14.01 54.57
C SER A 3 -8.50 14.01 53.43
N GLN A 4 -8.52 15.08 52.63
CA GLN A 4 -9.42 15.16 51.46
C GLN A 4 -9.27 13.97 50.51
N ALA A 5 -8.04 13.43 50.40
CA ALA A 5 -7.75 12.26 49.58
C ALA A 5 -8.41 10.98 50.15
N GLU A 6 -8.31 10.77 51.46
CA GLU A 6 -8.93 9.62 52.14
C GLU A 6 -10.46 9.71 52.12
N TYR A 7 -11.02 10.91 52.32
CA TYR A 7 -12.44 11.16 52.17
C TYR A 7 -12.92 10.80 50.75
N ASN A 8 -12.24 11.32 49.72
CA ASN A 8 -12.58 11.01 48.33
C ASN A 8 -12.44 9.52 48.01
N ARG A 9 -11.43 8.84 48.57
CA ARG A 9 -11.25 7.39 48.41
C ARG A 9 -12.42 6.62 49.02
N LYS A 10 -12.79 6.93 50.27
CA LYS A 10 -13.92 6.31 50.96
C LYS A 10 -15.25 6.60 50.27
N TRP A 11 -15.45 7.83 49.79
CA TRP A 11 -16.65 8.20 49.04
C TRP A 11 -16.78 7.40 47.74
N ARG A 12 -15.70 7.26 46.96
CA ARG A 12 -15.70 6.45 45.73
C ARG A 12 -15.97 4.97 46.01
N ALA A 13 -15.39 4.43 47.09
CA ALA A 13 -15.61 3.04 47.49
C ALA A 13 -17.07 2.79 47.92
N GLY A 14 -17.70 3.74 48.61
CA GLY A 14 -19.11 3.65 49.01
C GLY A 14 -20.13 4.07 47.93
N ASN A 15 -19.69 4.68 46.83
CA ASN A 15 -20.56 5.16 45.75
C ASN A 15 -19.99 4.84 44.35
N PRO A 16 -19.71 3.56 44.04
CA PRO A 16 -19.00 3.18 42.81
C PRO A 16 -19.74 3.61 41.54
N GLU A 17 -21.08 3.48 41.52
CA GLU A 17 -21.89 3.87 40.36
C GLU A 17 -21.88 5.39 40.12
N LYS A 18 -22.10 6.19 41.17
CA LYS A 18 -22.06 7.67 41.07
C LYS A 18 -20.67 8.16 40.68
N ALA A 19 -19.61 7.52 41.18
CA ALA A 19 -18.24 7.82 40.79
C ALA A 19 -18.00 7.51 39.30
N ALA A 20 -18.51 6.37 38.80
CA ALA A 20 -18.40 5.99 37.40
C ALA A 20 -19.19 6.93 36.48
N GLU A 21 -20.41 7.32 36.88
CA GLU A 21 -21.24 8.27 36.15
C GLU A 21 -20.57 9.65 36.06
N TYR A 22 -20.05 10.15 37.18
CA TYR A 22 -19.31 11.40 37.22
C TYR A 22 -18.06 11.36 36.33
N ALA A 23 -17.30 10.27 36.38
CA ALA A 23 -16.14 10.07 35.52
C ALA A 23 -16.52 10.01 34.03
N LYS A 24 -17.61 9.32 33.68
CA LYS A 24 -18.14 9.25 32.31
C LYS A 24 -18.54 10.63 31.81
N ARG A 25 -19.31 11.38 32.60
CA ARG A 25 -19.74 12.75 32.26
C ARG A 25 -18.55 13.68 32.06
N ASN A 26 -17.53 13.60 32.90
CA ASN A 26 -16.31 14.39 32.75
C ASN A 26 -15.48 13.98 31.53
N ARG A 27 -15.37 12.68 31.22
CA ARG A 27 -14.72 12.22 29.98
C ARG A 27 -15.43 12.73 28.74
N THR A 28 -16.77 12.71 28.72
CA THR A 28 -17.54 13.21 27.58
C THR A 28 -17.37 14.72 27.42
N LYS A 29 -17.49 15.49 28.50
CA LYS A 29 -17.33 16.96 28.45
C LYS A 29 -15.93 17.41 28.04
N ARG A 30 -14.89 16.64 28.36
CA ARG A 30 -13.48 16.96 28.08
C ARG A 30 -12.88 16.08 26.99
N LYS A 31 -13.71 15.45 26.16
CA LYS A 31 -13.28 14.46 25.17
C LYS A 31 -12.17 15.00 24.28
N ASP A 32 -12.36 16.20 23.73
CA ASP A 32 -11.42 16.79 22.77
C ASP A 32 -10.12 17.21 23.45
N ALA A 33 -10.21 17.79 24.66
CA ALA A 33 -9.03 18.11 25.46
C ALA A 33 -8.21 16.85 25.84
N ILE A 34 -8.87 15.72 26.09
CA ILE A 34 -8.22 14.43 26.35
C ILE A 34 -7.55 13.89 25.08
N VAL A 35 -8.21 14.01 23.93
CA VAL A 35 -7.65 13.58 22.65
C VAL A 35 -6.40 14.39 22.32
N GLU A 36 -6.47 15.71 22.44
CA GLU A 36 -5.34 16.59 22.12
C GLU A 36 -4.17 16.39 23.09
N TYR A 37 -4.46 16.33 24.40
CA TYR A 37 -3.43 16.00 25.40
C TYR A 37 -2.72 14.67 25.08
N ASN A 38 -3.48 13.63 24.72
CA ASN A 38 -2.88 12.35 24.35
C ASN A 38 -2.09 12.43 23.06
N ARG A 39 -2.53 13.22 22.08
CA ARG A 39 -1.81 13.46 20.82
C ARG A 39 -0.47 14.13 21.10
N GLU A 40 -0.46 15.22 21.85
CA GLU A 40 0.76 15.93 22.25
C GLU A 40 1.69 15.05 23.08
N TRP A 41 1.13 14.28 24.01
CA TRP A 41 1.92 13.37 24.84
C TRP A 41 2.62 12.30 23.97
N ARG A 42 1.90 11.70 23.00
CA ARG A 42 2.50 10.73 22.08
C ARG A 42 3.57 11.36 21.21
N ALA A 43 3.34 12.57 20.70
CA ALA A 43 4.31 13.30 19.90
C ALA A 43 5.60 13.61 20.70
N ARG A 44 5.47 13.95 21.99
CA ARG A 44 6.60 14.21 22.90
C ARG A 44 7.26 12.94 23.45
N ASN A 45 6.65 11.77 23.33
CA ASN A 45 7.14 10.52 23.92
C ASN A 45 7.14 9.36 22.90
N PRO A 46 7.77 9.49 21.72
CA PRO A 46 7.75 8.47 20.68
C PRO A 46 8.31 7.12 21.17
N ASP A 47 9.36 7.14 22.00
CA ASP A 47 10.00 5.93 22.51
C ASP A 47 9.08 5.13 23.44
N LYS A 48 8.36 5.80 24.34
CA LYS A 48 7.39 5.15 25.24
C LYS A 48 6.23 4.55 24.45
N VAL A 49 5.79 5.23 23.39
CA VAL A 49 4.75 4.71 22.50
C VAL A 49 5.24 3.46 21.77
N ALA A 50 6.46 3.49 21.23
CA ALA A 50 7.07 2.37 20.54
C ALA A 50 7.28 1.16 21.48
N GLU A 51 7.76 1.40 22.70
CA GLU A 51 7.96 0.37 23.72
C GLU A 51 6.62 -0.28 24.12
N GLN A 52 5.60 0.54 24.40
CA GLN A 52 4.27 0.05 24.73
C GLN A 52 3.65 -0.75 23.57
N ALA A 53 3.84 -0.29 22.32
CA ALA A 53 3.39 -1.00 21.13
C ALA A 53 4.11 -2.34 20.98
N LYS A 54 5.44 -2.37 21.17
CA LYS A 54 6.25 -3.60 21.15
C LYS A 54 5.78 -4.58 22.21
N ARG A 55 5.61 -4.14 23.46
CA ARG A 55 5.11 -4.96 24.57
C ARG A 55 3.73 -5.53 24.26
N ASN A 56 2.83 -4.70 23.73
CA ASN A 56 1.48 -5.13 23.34
C ASN A 56 1.53 -6.15 22.20
N ARG A 57 2.40 -5.97 21.20
CA ARG A 57 2.57 -6.92 20.09
C ARG A 57 3.13 -8.25 20.57
N THR A 58 4.12 -8.24 21.45
CA THR A 58 4.70 -9.47 22.03
C THR A 58 3.68 -10.21 22.88
N LYS A 59 3.00 -9.51 23.80
CA LYS A 59 2.00 -10.13 24.69
C LYS A 59 0.82 -10.74 23.93
N ASN A 60 0.44 -10.15 22.80
CA ASN A 60 -0.71 -10.59 22.00
C ASN A 60 -0.30 -11.26 20.69
N LYS A 61 0.95 -11.75 20.57
CA LYS A 61 1.50 -12.30 19.32
C LYS A 61 0.60 -13.39 18.75
N ASP A 62 0.22 -14.36 19.58
CA ASP A 62 -0.56 -15.52 19.14
C ASP A 62 -1.99 -15.11 18.76
N ARG A 63 -2.61 -14.21 19.53
CA ARG A 63 -3.92 -13.63 19.20
C ARG A 63 -3.90 -12.90 17.85
N ILE A 64 -2.82 -12.17 17.54
CA ILE A 64 -2.68 -11.49 16.24
C ILE A 64 -2.54 -12.52 15.11
N VAL A 65 -1.75 -13.57 15.31
CA VAL A 65 -1.57 -14.64 14.31
C VAL A 65 -2.89 -15.35 14.05
N GLU A 66 -3.61 -15.73 15.10
CA GLU A 66 -4.90 -16.40 15.01
C GLU A 66 -5.94 -15.51 14.34
N TYR A 67 -6.05 -14.25 14.73
CA TYR A 67 -6.92 -13.28 14.09
C TYR A 67 -6.63 -13.14 12.59
N ASN A 68 -5.34 -12.98 12.22
CA ASN A 68 -4.94 -12.89 10.81
C ASN A 68 -5.16 -14.19 10.04
N LYS A 69 -5.07 -15.35 10.69
CA LYS A 69 -5.39 -16.64 10.08
C LYS A 69 -6.89 -16.70 9.78
N LYS A 70 -7.73 -16.47 10.80
CA LYS A 70 -9.18 -16.45 10.67
C LYS A 70 -9.65 -15.46 9.61
N TRP A 71 -9.12 -14.26 9.60
CA TRP A 71 -9.44 -13.25 8.58
C TRP A 71 -9.11 -13.75 7.16
N ARG A 72 -7.97 -14.40 6.96
CA ARG A 72 -7.59 -14.96 5.64
C ARG A 72 -8.50 -16.11 5.20
N GLU A 73 -8.97 -16.91 6.15
CA GLU A 73 -9.93 -18.00 5.90
C GLU A 73 -11.33 -17.47 5.59
N GLU A 74 -11.76 -16.41 6.27
CA GLU A 74 -13.06 -15.74 6.06
C GLU A 74 -13.08 -14.87 4.78
N HIS A 75 -11.92 -14.38 4.33
CA HIS A 75 -11.79 -13.48 3.18
C HIS A 75 -10.85 -14.01 2.08
N PRO A 76 -11.07 -15.22 1.54
CA PRO A 76 -10.15 -15.83 0.59
C PRO A 76 -10.01 -15.03 -0.72
N GLU A 77 -11.08 -14.38 -1.19
CA GLU A 77 -11.04 -13.57 -2.42
C GLU A 77 -10.24 -12.28 -2.24
N ALA A 78 -10.36 -11.61 -1.09
CA ALA A 78 -9.55 -10.43 -0.78
C ALA A 78 -8.05 -10.79 -0.70
N VAL A 79 -7.73 -11.96 -0.15
CA VAL A 79 -6.36 -12.48 -0.11
C VAL A 79 -5.83 -12.73 -1.52
N LYS A 80 -6.61 -13.39 -2.38
CA LYS A 80 -6.23 -13.64 -3.78
C LYS A 80 -6.02 -12.33 -4.54
N GLU A 81 -6.91 -11.36 -4.38
CA GLU A 81 -6.79 -10.04 -5.01
C GLU A 81 -5.52 -9.32 -4.56
N TRP A 82 -5.27 -9.29 -3.25
CA TRP A 82 -4.04 -8.72 -2.69
C TRP A 82 -2.78 -9.41 -3.24
N GLN A 83 -2.78 -10.75 -3.32
CA GLN A 83 -1.68 -11.51 -3.89
C GLN A 83 -1.47 -11.18 -5.37
N ARG A 84 -2.55 -11.09 -6.16
CA ARG A 84 -2.50 -10.70 -7.58
C ARG A 84 -1.89 -9.30 -7.73
N SER A 85 -2.41 -8.31 -7.00
CA SER A 85 -1.90 -6.93 -7.01
C SER A 85 -0.43 -6.84 -6.56
N TYR A 86 -0.06 -7.63 -5.53
CA TYR A 86 1.32 -7.71 -5.07
C TYR A 86 2.22 -8.26 -6.17
N HIS A 87 1.87 -9.39 -6.79
CA HIS A 87 2.65 -9.98 -7.87
C HIS A 87 2.71 -9.12 -9.12
N GLU A 88 1.62 -8.47 -9.51
CA GLU A 88 1.59 -7.55 -10.66
C GLU A 88 2.59 -6.40 -10.48
N ARG A 89 2.65 -5.81 -9.29
CA ARG A 89 3.57 -4.71 -8.98
C ARG A 89 5.01 -5.18 -8.75
N LYS A 90 5.18 -6.40 -8.23
CA LYS A 90 6.48 -6.87 -7.75
C LYS A 90 7.24 -7.75 -8.73
N ARG A 91 6.56 -8.46 -9.64
CA ARG A 91 7.22 -9.41 -10.54
C ARG A 91 7.28 -8.86 -11.96
N LEU A 92 8.48 -8.80 -12.52
CA LEU A 92 8.73 -8.44 -13.91
C LEU A 92 9.54 -9.54 -14.59
N ARG A 93 9.31 -9.77 -15.87
CA ARG A 93 10.08 -10.72 -16.67
C ARG A 93 11.05 -9.94 -17.55
N VAL A 94 12.34 -10.12 -17.34
CA VAL A 94 13.43 -9.49 -18.08
C VAL A 94 14.32 -10.58 -18.65
N ASN A 95 14.55 -10.59 -19.97
CA ASN A 95 15.40 -11.58 -20.66
C ASN A 95 15.10 -13.04 -20.25
N GLY A 96 13.81 -13.38 -20.16
CA GLY A 96 13.35 -14.73 -19.79
C GLY A 96 13.39 -15.05 -18.29
N LYS A 97 13.96 -14.19 -17.45
CA LYS A 97 14.04 -14.37 -15.98
C LYS A 97 12.98 -13.55 -15.26
N THR A 98 12.41 -14.09 -14.18
CA THR A 98 11.49 -13.33 -13.32
C THR A 98 12.28 -12.65 -12.21
N ILE A 99 12.21 -11.33 -12.14
CA ILE A 99 12.86 -10.50 -11.12
C ILE A 99 11.83 -9.83 -10.20
N SER A 100 12.27 -9.49 -8.99
CA SER A 100 11.48 -8.73 -8.02
C SER A 100 11.83 -7.24 -8.13
N VAL A 101 10.87 -6.41 -8.50
CA VAL A 101 11.02 -4.96 -8.70
C VAL A 101 9.91 -4.20 -7.98
N ASN A 102 10.03 -2.88 -7.86
CA ASN A 102 8.91 -2.01 -7.48
C ASN A 102 8.47 -1.26 -8.72
N LYS A 103 7.52 -1.82 -9.48
CA LYS A 103 6.95 -1.11 -10.63
C LYS A 103 6.22 0.14 -10.17
N ARG A 104 6.16 1.15 -11.05
CA ARG A 104 5.25 2.28 -10.87
C ARG A 104 3.80 1.80 -10.70
N PRO A 105 2.95 2.51 -9.94
CA PRO A 105 1.53 2.20 -9.83
C PRO A 105 0.87 2.07 -11.20
N LYS A 106 -0.02 1.09 -11.35
CA LYS A 106 -0.75 0.84 -12.59
C LYS A 106 -1.72 1.99 -12.88
N THR A 107 -1.69 2.48 -14.10
CA THR A 107 -2.59 3.53 -14.60
C THR A 107 -3.95 2.95 -15.00
N ILE A 108 -4.95 3.82 -15.18
CA ILE A 108 -6.30 3.44 -15.61
C ILE A 108 -6.33 3.15 -17.13
N GLY A 109 -5.43 3.77 -17.89
CA GLY A 109 -5.33 3.62 -19.34
C GLY A 109 -3.89 3.54 -19.81
N CYS A 110 -3.72 3.26 -21.10
CA CYS A 110 -2.42 3.16 -21.75
C CYS A 110 -1.69 4.52 -21.70
N GLU A 111 -0.46 4.54 -21.21
CA GLU A 111 0.34 5.78 -21.14
C GLU A 111 0.81 6.27 -22.53
N MET A 112 0.75 5.43 -23.57
CA MET A 112 1.15 5.81 -24.93
C MET A 112 -0.02 6.31 -25.79
N CYS A 113 -1.15 5.62 -25.81
CA CYS A 113 -2.32 6.01 -26.63
C CYS A 113 -3.45 6.68 -25.84
N GLY A 114 -3.40 6.68 -24.49
CA GLY A 114 -4.42 7.26 -23.63
C GLY A 114 -5.70 6.43 -23.47
N GLU A 115 -5.86 5.34 -24.21
CA GLU A 115 -7.07 4.52 -24.18
C GLU A 115 -7.26 3.81 -22.84
N ILE A 116 -8.47 3.89 -22.29
CA ILE A 116 -8.84 3.17 -21.06
C ILE A 116 -9.09 1.71 -21.43
N VAL A 117 -8.18 0.84 -21.03
CA VAL A 117 -8.21 -0.59 -21.34
C VAL A 117 -8.07 -1.44 -20.08
N ASN A 118 -8.73 -2.59 -20.08
CA ASN A 118 -8.71 -3.49 -18.93
C ASN A 118 -7.39 -4.26 -18.76
N ARG A 119 -6.58 -4.35 -19.82
CA ARG A 119 -5.31 -5.08 -19.82
C ARG A 119 -4.17 -4.15 -20.23
N LEU A 120 -3.29 -3.87 -19.27
CA LEU A 120 -2.06 -3.13 -19.44
C LEU A 120 -0.87 -4.03 -19.08
N GLU A 121 0.20 -3.90 -19.85
CA GLU A 121 1.47 -4.60 -19.66
C GLU A 121 2.55 -3.57 -19.31
N TYR A 122 3.47 -3.96 -18.43
CA TYR A 122 4.55 -3.08 -17.99
C TYR A 122 5.73 -3.20 -18.94
N HIS A 123 5.94 -2.17 -19.73
CA HIS A 123 7.06 -2.06 -20.65
C HIS A 123 8.23 -1.36 -19.97
N HIS A 124 9.41 -1.97 -19.98
CA HIS A 124 10.66 -1.33 -19.58
C HIS A 124 11.60 -1.34 -20.79
N TRP A 125 12.34 -0.25 -20.99
CA TRP A 125 13.30 -0.09 -22.09
C TRP A 125 14.76 -0.22 -21.63
N ASP A 126 15.00 -0.21 -20.31
CA ASP A 126 16.33 -0.31 -19.71
C ASP A 126 16.39 -1.49 -18.74
N ASP A 127 17.26 -2.45 -19.03
CA ASP A 127 17.49 -3.65 -18.22
C ASP A 127 18.25 -3.36 -16.92
N GLU A 128 19.01 -2.26 -16.86
CA GLU A 128 19.71 -1.82 -15.64
C GLU A 128 18.75 -1.14 -14.66
N HIS A 129 17.69 -0.52 -15.19
CA HIS A 129 16.66 0.18 -14.43
C HIS A 129 15.25 -0.37 -14.70
N PRO A 130 14.98 -1.65 -14.41
CA PRO A 130 13.72 -2.33 -14.78
C PRO A 130 12.49 -1.83 -14.00
N CYS A 131 12.70 -0.97 -12.99
CA CYS A 131 11.62 -0.27 -12.30
C CYS A 131 11.13 0.97 -13.06
N LEU A 132 11.85 1.43 -14.08
CA LEU A 132 11.44 2.52 -14.97
C LEU A 132 10.73 1.91 -16.18
N GLY A 133 9.54 2.41 -16.46
CA GLY A 133 8.66 1.80 -17.44
C GLY A 133 7.32 2.50 -17.59
N LEU A 134 6.60 2.06 -18.61
CA LEU A 134 5.26 2.53 -18.96
C LEU A 134 4.25 1.38 -18.86
N TRP A 135 3.03 1.71 -18.46
CA TRP A 135 1.88 0.83 -18.56
C TRP A 135 1.21 1.01 -19.92
N LEU A 136 1.36 0.02 -20.79
CA LEU A 136 0.94 0.07 -22.20
C LEU A 136 -0.14 -0.97 -22.50
N CYS A 137 -1.08 -0.64 -23.39
CA CYS A 137 -1.95 -1.66 -23.98
C CYS A 137 -1.13 -2.60 -24.86
N TRP A 138 -1.66 -3.78 -25.17
CA TRP A 138 -0.94 -4.79 -25.94
C TRP A 138 -0.40 -4.28 -27.29
N ASN A 139 -1.18 -3.47 -28.02
CA ASN A 139 -0.75 -2.87 -29.29
C ASN A 139 0.44 -1.92 -29.09
N CYS A 140 0.32 -0.99 -28.14
CA CYS A 140 1.38 -0.04 -27.81
C CYS A 140 2.64 -0.72 -27.27
N HIS A 141 2.49 -1.79 -26.48
CA HIS A 141 3.61 -2.57 -25.98
C HIS A 141 4.42 -3.18 -27.12
N ARG A 142 3.75 -3.79 -28.12
CA ARG A 142 4.43 -4.35 -29.30
C ARG A 142 5.13 -3.29 -30.15
N ILE A 143 4.55 -2.10 -30.27
CA ILE A 143 5.18 -0.98 -30.96
C ILE A 143 6.45 -0.56 -30.22
N ALA A 144 6.37 -0.39 -28.90
CA ALA A 144 7.52 -0.04 -28.07
C ALA A 144 8.66 -1.07 -28.20
N GLU A 145 8.34 -2.36 -28.08
CA GLU A 145 9.32 -3.43 -28.31
C GLU A 145 9.96 -3.40 -29.71
N GLY A 146 9.18 -3.01 -30.72
CA GLY A 146 9.67 -2.85 -32.09
C GLY A 146 10.62 -1.67 -32.23
N VAL A 147 10.34 -0.57 -31.55
CA VAL A 147 11.23 0.61 -31.49
C VAL A 147 12.53 0.26 -30.77
N ASP A 148 12.46 -0.42 -29.62
CA ASP A 148 13.65 -0.87 -28.87
C ASP A 148 14.54 -1.80 -29.70
N LYS A 149 13.93 -2.66 -30.54
CA LYS A 149 14.62 -3.56 -31.46
C LYS A 149 15.01 -2.89 -32.79
N ASN A 150 14.85 -1.57 -32.90
CA ASN A 150 15.19 -0.79 -34.08
C ASN A 150 14.46 -1.22 -35.37
N LEU A 151 13.31 -1.88 -35.24
CA LEU A 151 12.54 -2.42 -36.37
C LEU A 151 11.98 -1.31 -37.27
N HIS A 152 11.77 -0.11 -36.72
CA HIS A 152 11.31 1.04 -37.51
C HIS A 152 12.30 1.42 -38.62
N PHE A 153 13.59 1.51 -38.31
CA PHE A 153 14.62 1.82 -39.30
C PHE A 153 14.77 0.71 -40.34
N ILE A 154 14.67 -0.55 -39.92
CA ILE A 154 14.68 -1.69 -40.84
C ILE A 154 13.49 -1.57 -41.80
N TYR A 155 12.28 -1.35 -41.29
CA TYR A 155 11.08 -1.17 -42.11
C TYR A 155 11.22 -0.02 -43.13
N LEU A 156 11.74 1.14 -42.71
CA LEU A 156 11.93 2.27 -43.62
C LEU A 156 12.94 1.96 -44.73
N ARG A 157 14.07 1.32 -44.39
CA ARG A 157 15.09 0.89 -45.37
C ARG A 157 14.51 -0.07 -46.42
N GLU A 158 13.80 -1.10 -45.98
CA GLU A 158 13.18 -2.07 -46.90
C GLU A 158 12.06 -1.44 -47.74
N LYS A 159 11.32 -0.47 -47.18
CA LYS A 159 10.32 0.29 -47.93
C LYS A 159 10.97 1.11 -49.05
N GLU A 160 12.07 1.79 -48.76
CA GLU A 160 12.81 2.59 -49.74
C GLU A 160 13.38 1.73 -50.87
N SER A 161 13.94 0.55 -50.56
CA SER A 161 14.45 -0.37 -51.59
C SER A 161 13.35 -0.83 -52.55
N MET A 162 12.16 -1.19 -52.04
CA MET A 162 11.02 -1.61 -52.88
C MET A 162 10.51 -0.50 -53.79
N VAL A 163 10.56 0.76 -53.33
CA VAL A 163 10.17 1.93 -54.16
C VAL A 163 11.18 2.16 -55.28
N LEU A 164 12.48 1.98 -55.01
CA LEU A 164 13.51 2.13 -56.03
C LEU A 164 13.45 1.01 -57.08
N GLU A 165 13.15 -0.23 -56.67
CA GLU A 165 13.00 -1.38 -57.58
C GLU A 165 11.80 -1.27 -58.52
N THR A 166 10.77 -0.49 -58.16
CA THR A 166 9.57 -0.28 -58.99
C THR A 166 9.68 0.91 -59.96
N LEU A 167 10.78 1.66 -59.91
CA LEU A 167 11.05 2.84 -60.75
C LEU A 167 12.08 2.57 -61.88
N ILE A 168 12.52 1.31 -62.05
CA ILE A 168 13.39 0.82 -63.13
C ILE A 168 12.56 -0.06 -64.07
#